data_AF-A0A0Q8MKV0-F1
#
_entry.id   AF-A0A0Q8MKV0-F1
#
_cell.length_a   1.000
_cell.length_b   1.000
_cell.length_c   1.000
_cell.angle_alpha   90.00
_cell.angle_beta   90.00
_cell.angle_gamma   90.00
#
_symmetry.space_group_name_H-M   'P 1'
#
loop_
_entity.id
_entity.type
_entity.pdbx_description
1 polymer ?
#
loop_
_entity_poly.entity_id
_entity_poly.type
_entity_poly.pdbx_seq_one_letter_code
_entity_poly.pdbx_strand_id
1 'polypeptide(L)'
;MATAREGRYPRSIEADVSEERLARFFTDEGTHYRVRKEVRESVLFSKHSVIKDPPFMRLDLIACRNLLIYLERAMQQQLHAVFHYCLRPGRYLFLGSAETADSAAELFAPLDRDARIYCARHQTTQLLPVMPFSTPERLALPTETIPTRADNTNLTAAMHLSALEQIAPPTALVDDMHNVLHFSPSVGRFILHSGGTLSNNLPAIVRPELRLDLAWHWPALLIRSSRP
;
A
#
# COMPACT_ATOMS: atom_id res chain seq x y z
N MET A 1 -13.57 -0.84 -17.42
CA MET A 1 -12.79 0.43 -17.33
C MET A 1 -13.11 1.41 -18.44
N ALA A 2 -13.26 0.96 -19.70
CA ALA A 2 -13.60 1.85 -20.82
C ALA A 2 -14.86 2.71 -20.56
N THR A 3 -15.95 2.10 -20.08
CA THR A 3 -17.21 2.79 -19.77
C THR A 3 -17.05 3.93 -18.75
N ALA A 4 -16.31 3.69 -17.65
CA ALA A 4 -16.10 4.68 -16.60
C ALA A 4 -15.24 5.86 -17.09
N ARG A 5 -14.18 5.58 -17.89
CA ARG A 5 -13.32 6.62 -18.49
C ARG A 5 -14.06 7.46 -19.52
N GLU A 6 -15.00 6.85 -20.23
CA GLU A 6 -15.83 7.56 -21.20
C GLU A 6 -16.80 8.53 -20.52
N GLY A 7 -17.24 8.21 -19.29
CA GLY A 7 -18.11 9.06 -18.48
C GLY A 7 -19.47 9.28 -19.12
N ARG A 8 -19.99 8.29 -19.86
CA ARG A 8 -21.31 8.33 -20.49
C ARG A 8 -22.35 7.69 -19.58
N TYR A 9 -23.47 8.38 -19.39
CA TYR A 9 -24.59 7.96 -18.56
C TYR A 9 -25.91 8.11 -19.31
N PRO A 10 -26.83 7.14 -19.22
CA PRO A 10 -28.16 7.27 -19.81
C PRO A 10 -28.92 8.44 -19.17
N ARG A 11 -29.94 8.95 -19.86
CA ARG A 11 -30.79 10.06 -19.34
C ARG A 11 -31.46 9.77 -17.99
N SER A 12 -31.61 8.50 -17.60
CA SER A 12 -32.13 8.14 -16.28
C SER A 12 -31.33 8.73 -15.12
N ILE A 13 -30.09 9.18 -15.34
CA ILE A 13 -29.28 9.91 -14.34
C ILE A 13 -29.95 11.20 -13.83
N GLU A 14 -30.90 11.76 -14.58
CA GLU A 14 -31.72 12.91 -14.15
C GLU A 14 -32.49 12.64 -12.85
N ALA A 15 -32.80 11.38 -12.54
CA ALA A 15 -33.44 11.01 -11.28
C ALA A 15 -32.48 11.07 -10.08
N ASP A 16 -31.17 10.92 -10.31
CA ASP A 16 -30.14 10.79 -9.26
C ASP A 16 -29.32 12.07 -9.08
N VAL A 17 -29.32 12.97 -10.07
CA VAL A 17 -28.48 14.18 -10.12
C VAL A 17 -29.34 15.40 -10.37
N SER A 18 -29.20 16.42 -9.52
CA SER A 18 -29.95 17.67 -9.67
C SER A 18 -29.67 18.37 -11.01
N GLU A 19 -30.66 19.09 -11.52
CA GLU A 19 -30.56 19.86 -12.77
C GLU A 19 -29.35 20.81 -12.76
N GLU A 20 -29.09 21.48 -11.64
CA GLU A 20 -27.94 22.37 -11.46
C GLU A 20 -26.60 21.66 -11.70
N ARG A 21 -26.46 20.43 -11.18
CA ARG A 21 -25.24 19.63 -11.35
C ARG A 21 -25.13 19.08 -12.76
N LEU A 22 -26.23 18.67 -13.38
CA LEU A 22 -26.26 18.25 -14.78
C LEU A 22 -25.81 19.38 -15.70
N ALA A 23 -26.40 20.57 -15.55
CA ALA A 23 -26.03 21.74 -16.34
C ALA A 23 -24.55 22.12 -16.16
N ARG A 24 -24.03 22.02 -14.94
CA ARG A 24 -22.66 22.42 -14.60
C ARG A 24 -21.59 21.40 -15.00
N PHE A 25 -21.84 20.11 -14.82
CA PHE A 25 -20.80 19.06 -14.90
C PHE A 25 -20.99 18.06 -16.03
N PHE A 26 -22.11 18.11 -16.74
CA PHE A 26 -22.40 17.24 -17.87
C PHE A 26 -22.63 18.03 -19.15
N THR A 27 -22.51 17.32 -20.28
CA THR A 27 -22.92 17.75 -21.61
C THR A 27 -24.04 16.82 -22.06
N ASP A 28 -25.18 17.37 -22.44
CA ASP A 28 -26.27 16.60 -23.04
C ASP A 28 -25.92 16.29 -24.51
N GLU A 29 -25.76 15.00 -24.85
CA GLU A 29 -25.55 14.53 -26.23
C GLU A 29 -26.86 14.01 -26.86
N GLY A 30 -28.01 14.44 -26.32
CA GLY A 30 -29.36 14.13 -26.79
C GLY A 30 -29.88 12.78 -26.30
N THR A 31 -29.10 11.71 -26.51
CA THR A 31 -29.48 10.35 -26.06
C THR A 31 -28.95 9.99 -24.67
N HIS A 32 -27.91 10.68 -24.23
CA HIS A 32 -27.19 10.39 -23.00
C HIS A 32 -26.46 11.64 -22.52
N TYR A 33 -26.10 11.66 -21.24
CA TYR A 33 -25.21 12.66 -20.68
C TYR A 33 -23.77 12.16 -20.73
N ARG A 34 -22.85 13.07 -21.01
CA ARG A 34 -21.42 12.83 -20.87
C ARG A 34 -20.84 13.78 -19.84
N VAL A 35 -20.05 13.25 -18.90
CA VAL A 35 -19.31 14.06 -17.94
C VAL A 35 -18.32 14.95 -18.68
N ARG A 36 -18.32 16.25 -18.36
CA ARG A 36 -17.43 17.23 -18.97
C ARG A 36 -15.97 16.86 -18.76
N LYS A 37 -15.13 17.27 -19.72
CA LYS A 37 -13.73 16.83 -19.79
C LYS A 37 -12.94 17.27 -18.56
N GLU A 38 -13.19 18.46 -18.04
CA GLU A 38 -12.50 19.04 -16.89
C GLU A 38 -12.69 18.19 -15.62
N VAL A 39 -13.89 17.61 -15.44
CA VAL A 39 -14.16 16.68 -14.32
C VAL A 39 -13.46 15.35 -14.56
N ARG A 40 -13.50 14.81 -15.78
CA ARG A 40 -12.86 13.53 -16.11
C ARG A 40 -11.34 13.57 -15.94
N GLU A 41 -10.71 14.70 -16.24
CA GLU A 41 -9.26 14.88 -16.06
C GLU A 41 -8.82 14.94 -14.59
N SER A 42 -9.76 15.19 -13.66
CA SER A 42 -9.49 15.11 -12.22
C SER A 42 -9.52 13.68 -11.66
N VAL A 43 -9.86 12.67 -12.48
CA VAL A 43 -10.07 11.28 -12.04
C VAL A 43 -9.16 10.32 -12.78
N LEU A 44 -8.33 9.59 -12.03
CA LEU A 44 -7.53 8.48 -12.54
C LEU A 44 -8.25 7.14 -12.32
N PHE A 45 -8.44 6.39 -13.39
CA PHE A 45 -8.92 5.00 -13.32
C PHE A 45 -7.75 4.04 -13.47
N SER A 46 -7.54 3.18 -12.46
CA SER A 46 -6.51 2.13 -12.48
C SER A 46 -7.08 0.80 -12.01
N LYS A 47 -6.68 -0.29 -12.67
CA LYS A 47 -7.04 -1.65 -12.23
C LYS A 47 -6.26 -1.95 -10.97
N HIS A 48 -6.98 -2.16 -9.87
CA HIS A 48 -6.40 -2.37 -8.57
C HIS A 48 -7.23 -3.37 -7.78
N SER A 49 -6.60 -4.43 -7.30
CA SER A 49 -7.15 -5.39 -6.36
C SER A 49 -6.75 -4.97 -4.95
N VAL A 50 -7.74 -4.54 -4.16
CA VAL A 50 -7.53 -4.13 -2.75
C VAL A 50 -6.95 -5.25 -1.88
N ILE A 51 -7.05 -6.50 -2.35
CA ILE A 51 -6.57 -7.69 -1.64
C ILE A 51 -5.13 -8.05 -2.06
N LYS A 52 -4.81 -7.92 -3.36
CA LYS A 52 -3.56 -8.46 -3.92
C LYS A 52 -2.51 -7.39 -4.18
N ASP A 53 -2.94 -6.20 -4.55
CA ASP A 53 -2.05 -5.15 -5.02
C ASP A 53 -1.60 -4.27 -3.85
N PRO A 54 -0.41 -3.63 -3.95
CA PRO A 54 0.08 -2.75 -2.90
C PRO A 54 -0.85 -1.55 -2.66
N PRO A 55 -1.15 -1.21 -1.40
CA PRO A 55 -2.06 -0.11 -1.07
C PRO A 55 -1.52 1.28 -1.44
N PHE A 56 -2.41 2.19 -1.82
CA PHE A 56 -2.10 3.61 -1.98
C PHE A 56 -1.97 4.30 -0.61
N MET A 57 -0.88 5.06 -0.43
CA MET A 57 -0.56 5.70 0.84
C MET A 57 -0.98 7.17 0.90
N ARG A 58 -1.09 7.69 2.13
CA ARG A 58 -1.31 9.12 2.45
C ARG A 58 -2.60 9.69 1.87
N LEU A 59 -3.66 8.88 1.85
CA LEU A 59 -4.99 9.27 1.40
C LEU A 59 -5.72 10.12 2.45
N ASP A 60 -6.54 11.06 1.99
CA ASP A 60 -7.40 11.88 2.86
C ASP A 60 -8.84 11.34 2.97
N LEU A 61 -9.26 10.50 2.03
CA LEU A 61 -10.55 9.83 2.02
C LEU A 61 -10.45 8.49 1.30
N ILE A 62 -11.03 7.45 1.89
CA ILE A 62 -11.33 6.19 1.20
C ILE A 62 -12.85 6.01 1.19
N ALA A 63 -13.44 5.89 0.01
CA ALA A 63 -14.82 5.47 -0.16
C ALA A 63 -14.85 4.02 -0.66
N CYS A 64 -15.23 3.09 0.22
CA CYS A 64 -15.35 1.67 -0.08
C CYS A 64 -16.79 1.24 0.22
N ARG A 65 -17.66 1.38 -0.79
CA ARG A 65 -19.09 1.14 -0.65
C ARG A 65 -19.51 -0.11 -1.40
N ASN A 66 -20.33 -0.94 -0.77
CA ASN A 66 -20.93 -2.15 -1.33
C ASN A 66 -19.92 -3.23 -1.77
N LEU A 67 -18.70 -3.22 -1.22
CA LEU A 67 -17.66 -4.22 -1.51
C LEU A 67 -17.50 -5.22 -0.36
N LEU A 68 -17.47 -4.74 0.88
CA LEU A 68 -17.15 -5.53 2.07
C LEU A 68 -18.23 -6.57 2.36
N ILE A 69 -19.48 -6.33 1.96
CA ILE A 69 -20.60 -7.28 2.14
C ILE A 69 -20.39 -8.62 1.44
N TYR A 70 -19.50 -8.69 0.45
CA TYR A 70 -19.17 -9.92 -0.29
C TYR A 70 -17.99 -10.68 0.32
N LEU A 71 -17.38 -10.15 1.38
CA LEU A 71 -16.17 -10.69 1.98
C LEU A 71 -16.45 -11.31 3.34
N GLU A 72 -15.70 -12.36 3.67
CA GLU A 72 -15.72 -12.97 5.00
C GLU A 72 -15.14 -12.02 6.04
N ARG A 73 -15.56 -12.18 7.30
CA ARG A 73 -15.16 -11.29 8.42
C ARG A 73 -13.64 -11.16 8.57
N ALA A 74 -12.89 -12.24 8.39
CA ALA A 74 -11.43 -12.22 8.47
C ALA A 74 -10.81 -11.29 7.41
N MET A 75 -11.33 -11.33 6.18
CA MET A 75 -10.87 -10.46 5.09
C MET A 75 -11.28 -8.99 5.32
N GLN A 76 -12.49 -8.75 5.85
CA GLN A 76 -12.92 -7.40 6.22
C GLN A 76 -11.99 -6.76 7.26
N GLN A 77 -11.61 -7.52 8.30
CA GLN A 77 -10.65 -7.09 9.33
C GLN A 77 -9.31 -6.68 8.72
N GLN A 78 -8.77 -7.52 7.82
CA GLN A 78 -7.52 -7.23 7.11
C GLN A 78 -7.63 -5.98 6.25
N LEU A 79 -8.73 -5.82 5.51
CA LEU A 79 -8.96 -4.63 4.69
C LEU A 79 -9.10 -3.37 5.54
N HIS A 80 -9.72 -3.43 6.73
CA HIS A 80 -9.75 -2.28 7.65
C HIS A 80 -8.35 -1.87 8.09
N ALA A 81 -7.47 -2.83 8.41
CA ALA A 81 -6.07 -2.53 8.71
C ALA A 81 -5.33 -1.89 7.52
N VAL A 82 -5.57 -2.41 6.31
CA VAL A 82 -5.02 -1.81 5.07
C VAL A 82 -5.54 -0.39 4.86
N PHE A 83 -6.85 -0.16 4.99
CA PHE A 83 -7.43 1.18 4.83
C PHE A 83 -6.90 2.17 5.87
N HIS A 84 -6.73 1.74 7.12
CA HIS A 84 -6.16 2.57 8.17
C HIS A 84 -4.72 2.98 7.83
N TYR A 85 -3.92 2.02 7.33
CA TYR A 85 -2.56 2.26 6.88
C TYR A 85 -2.50 3.21 5.66
N CYS A 86 -3.46 3.11 4.74
CA CYS A 86 -3.58 4.01 3.58
C CYS A 86 -3.91 5.46 3.96
N LEU A 87 -4.72 5.64 5.00
CA LEU A 87 -5.23 6.95 5.40
C LEU A 87 -4.19 7.70 6.22
N ARG A 88 -4.11 9.02 6.02
CA ARG A 88 -3.40 9.85 7.00
C ARG A 88 -4.16 9.82 8.34
N PRO A 89 -3.47 9.97 9.47
CA PRO A 89 -4.16 10.05 10.76
C PRO A 89 -5.21 11.17 10.79
N GLY A 90 -6.39 10.89 11.36
CA GLY A 90 -7.51 11.85 11.40
C GLY A 90 -8.29 12.00 10.08
N ARG A 91 -8.03 11.15 9.07
CA ARG A 91 -8.73 11.15 7.79
C ARG A 91 -9.83 10.11 7.71
N TYR A 92 -10.62 10.16 6.64
CA TYR A 92 -11.95 9.56 6.66
C TYR A 92 -12.06 8.26 5.86
N LEU A 93 -12.81 7.31 6.42
CA LEU A 93 -13.28 6.11 5.75
C LEU A 93 -14.80 6.22 5.59
N PHE A 94 -15.30 6.07 4.37
CA PHE A 94 -16.73 6.11 4.04
C PHE A 94 -17.18 4.76 3.48
N LEU A 95 -18.08 4.10 4.22
CA LEU A 95 -18.59 2.77 3.89
C LEU A 95 -20.05 2.82 3.39
N GLY A 96 -20.53 1.72 2.82
CA GLY A 96 -21.92 1.52 2.45
C GLY A 96 -22.83 1.28 3.66
N SER A 97 -24.14 1.42 3.47
CA SER A 97 -25.14 1.35 4.56
C SER A 97 -25.14 0.02 5.35
N ALA A 98 -24.86 -1.08 4.64
CA ALA A 98 -24.76 -2.44 5.20
C ALA A 98 -23.35 -2.80 5.68
N GLU A 99 -22.40 -1.87 5.64
CA GLU A 99 -20.99 -2.10 5.95
C GLU A 99 -20.61 -1.35 7.24
N THR A 100 -19.72 -1.93 8.03
CA THR A 100 -19.30 -1.34 9.30
C THR A 100 -17.84 -1.60 9.62
N ALA A 101 -17.21 -0.61 10.25
CA ALA A 101 -15.87 -0.70 10.81
C ALA A 101 -15.88 -1.06 12.31
N ASP A 102 -17.01 -1.46 12.89
CA ASP A 102 -17.15 -1.75 14.34
C ASP A 102 -16.17 -2.84 14.81
N SER A 103 -15.87 -3.81 13.94
CA SER A 103 -14.90 -4.86 14.22
C SER A 103 -13.45 -4.35 14.34
N ALA A 104 -13.20 -3.13 13.86
CA ALA A 104 -11.92 -2.42 13.87
C ALA A 104 -12.01 -1.09 14.65
N ALA A 105 -12.73 -1.06 15.76
CA ALA A 105 -12.93 0.13 16.59
C ALA A 105 -11.63 0.80 17.10
N GLU A 106 -10.55 0.02 17.22
CA GLU A 106 -9.20 0.48 17.58
C GLU A 106 -8.51 1.26 16.45
N LEU A 107 -8.93 1.05 15.20
CA LEU A 107 -8.42 1.73 14.02
C LEU A 107 -9.30 2.92 13.64
N PHE A 108 -10.61 2.80 13.83
CA PHE A 108 -11.58 3.78 13.34
C PHE A 108 -12.53 4.23 14.44
N ALA A 109 -12.71 5.54 14.57
CA ALA A 109 -13.74 6.14 15.41
C ALA A 109 -14.94 6.52 14.52
N PRO A 110 -16.19 6.16 14.86
CA PRO A 110 -17.35 6.60 14.10
C PRO A 110 -17.50 8.12 14.20
N LEU A 111 -17.56 8.79 13.05
CA LEU A 111 -17.88 10.22 12.96
C LEU A 111 -19.38 10.43 12.76
N ASP A 112 -19.96 9.65 11.87
CA ASP A 112 -21.39 9.61 11.59
C ASP A 112 -21.80 8.17 11.30
N ARG A 113 -22.63 7.59 12.17
CA ARG A 113 -23.04 6.18 12.03
C ARG A 113 -24.10 5.99 10.96
N ASP A 114 -24.96 6.98 10.75
CA ASP A 114 -26.05 6.89 9.76
C ASP A 114 -25.48 7.03 8.35
N ALA A 115 -24.54 7.96 8.17
CA ALA A 115 -23.78 8.11 6.93
C ALA A 115 -22.65 7.08 6.78
N ARG A 116 -22.37 6.24 7.78
CA ARG A 116 -21.27 5.25 7.79
C ARG A 116 -19.90 5.87 7.50
N ILE A 117 -19.64 7.02 8.13
CA ILE A 117 -18.38 7.76 8.04
C ILE A 117 -17.59 7.54 9.33
N TYR A 118 -16.33 7.18 9.19
CA TYR A 118 -15.40 6.92 10.28
C TYR A 118 -14.13 7.75 10.11
N CYS A 119 -13.49 8.08 11.23
CA CYS A 119 -12.22 8.79 11.30
C CYS A 119 -11.12 7.81 11.70
N ALA A 120 -10.02 7.78 10.94
CA ALA A 120 -8.84 6.99 11.24
C ALA A 120 -8.17 7.53 12.51
N ARG A 121 -8.05 6.66 13.52
CA ARG A 121 -7.43 7.00 14.80
C ARG A 121 -5.92 7.19 14.62
N HIS A 122 -5.35 8.07 15.43
CA HIS A 122 -3.90 8.20 15.54
C HIS A 122 -3.34 6.94 16.20
N GLN A 123 -2.40 6.26 15.54
CA GLN A 123 -1.64 5.19 16.15
C GLN A 123 -0.16 5.56 16.15
N THR A 124 0.45 5.51 17.32
CA THR A 124 1.88 5.84 17.54
C THR A 124 2.80 4.79 16.93
N THR A 125 2.29 3.58 16.68
CA THR A 125 3.02 2.46 16.08
C THR A 125 2.25 1.98 14.85
N GLN A 126 2.63 2.45 13.65
CA GLN A 126 2.09 1.92 12.41
C GLN A 126 2.79 0.59 12.09
N LEU A 127 2.19 -0.52 12.52
CA LEU A 127 2.60 -1.84 12.04
C LEU A 127 2.14 -1.99 10.58
N LEU A 128 3.04 -2.45 9.71
CA LEU A 128 2.70 -2.76 8.31
C LEU A 128 1.61 -3.84 8.30
N PRO A 129 0.45 -3.60 7.64
CA PRO A 129 -0.58 -4.61 7.56
C PRO A 129 -0.07 -5.82 6.77
N VAL A 130 -0.29 -7.02 7.31
CA VAL A 130 0.02 -8.27 6.60
C VAL A 130 -0.95 -8.41 5.43
N MET A 131 -0.45 -8.27 4.21
CA MET A 131 -1.26 -8.42 3.01
C MET A 131 -1.72 -9.88 2.87
N PRO A 132 -2.99 -10.14 2.52
CA PRO A 132 -3.63 -11.46 2.62
C PRO A 132 -3.02 -12.57 1.74
N PHE A 133 -2.13 -12.25 0.79
CA PHE A 133 -1.37 -13.23 -0.01
C PHE A 133 0.15 -13.06 0.08
N SER A 134 0.63 -12.25 1.01
CA SER A 134 2.04 -12.29 1.41
C SER A 134 2.17 -13.32 2.52
N THR A 135 2.05 -14.61 2.23
CA THR A 135 2.53 -15.63 3.18
C THR A 135 4.03 -15.42 3.32
N PRO A 136 4.56 -15.06 4.51
CA PRO A 136 5.84 -15.61 4.87
C PRO A 136 5.57 -17.11 4.96
N GLU A 137 6.19 -17.89 4.08
CA GLU A 137 6.45 -19.28 4.42
C GLU A 137 7.13 -19.21 5.79
N ARG A 138 6.41 -19.58 6.85
CA ARG A 138 6.98 -19.69 8.19
C ARG A 138 8.02 -20.79 8.05
N LEU A 139 9.27 -20.40 7.82
CA LEU A 139 10.41 -21.24 8.11
C LEU A 139 10.28 -21.60 9.58
N ALA A 140 9.80 -22.81 9.84
CA ALA A 140 9.74 -23.36 11.18
C ALA A 140 11.17 -23.32 11.72
N LEU A 141 11.38 -22.53 12.78
CA LEU A 141 12.66 -22.49 13.49
C LEU A 141 12.93 -23.89 14.04
N PRO A 142 14.03 -24.57 13.66
CA PRO A 142 14.49 -25.73 14.40
C PRO A 142 14.91 -25.25 15.79
N THR A 143 14.27 -25.80 16.82
CA THR A 143 14.72 -25.63 18.20
C THR A 143 15.94 -26.52 18.38
N GLU A 144 17.14 -25.99 18.13
CA GLU A 144 18.38 -26.65 18.55
C GLU A 144 18.93 -25.98 19.81
N THR A 145 19.04 -26.81 20.84
CA THR A 145 19.69 -26.58 22.13
C THR A 145 21.13 -26.08 21.95
N ILE A 146 21.46 -24.96 22.59
CA ILE A 146 22.80 -24.35 22.58
C ILE A 146 23.77 -25.18 23.43
N PRO A 147 24.86 -25.76 22.87
CA PRO A 147 26.00 -26.20 23.65
C PRO A 147 27.02 -25.06 23.78
N THR A 148 27.39 -24.78 25.02
CA THR A 148 28.54 -23.94 25.40
C THR A 148 29.86 -24.49 24.83
N ARG A 149 30.68 -23.61 24.21
CA ARG A 149 32.03 -23.22 24.65
C ARG A 149 33.05 -23.00 23.50
N ALA A 150 33.68 -21.82 23.57
CA ALA A 150 35.02 -21.39 23.13
C ALA A 150 35.44 -21.41 21.64
N ASP A 151 36.10 -20.29 21.29
CA ASP A 151 37.03 -20.04 20.19
C ASP A 151 36.50 -20.11 18.75
N ASN A 152 35.87 -19.00 18.31
CA ASN A 152 35.93 -18.52 16.92
C ASN A 152 35.18 -17.18 16.77
N THR A 153 35.77 -16.09 17.27
CA THR A 153 35.13 -14.75 17.30
C THR A 153 34.82 -14.19 15.90
N ASN A 154 35.51 -14.64 14.85
CA ASN A 154 35.23 -14.22 13.47
C ASN A 154 34.17 -15.09 12.77
N LEU A 155 34.07 -16.39 13.11
CA LEU A 155 33.08 -17.29 12.51
C LEU A 155 31.70 -17.12 13.18
N THR A 156 31.66 -16.88 14.50
CA THR A 156 30.42 -16.60 15.23
C THR A 156 29.84 -15.23 14.87
N ALA A 157 30.65 -14.20 14.63
CA ALA A 157 30.17 -12.90 14.16
C ALA A 157 29.60 -12.98 12.73
N ALA A 158 30.26 -13.70 11.82
CA ALA A 158 29.75 -13.93 10.46
C ALA A 158 28.47 -14.78 10.48
N MET A 159 28.41 -15.85 11.28
CA MET A 159 27.19 -16.65 11.46
C MET A 159 26.07 -15.85 12.14
N HIS A 160 26.40 -14.97 13.09
CA HIS A 160 25.44 -14.07 13.73
C HIS A 160 24.92 -13.01 12.77
N LEU A 161 25.78 -12.44 11.91
CA LEU A 161 25.39 -11.51 10.85
C LEU A 161 24.54 -12.21 9.77
N SER A 162 24.91 -13.42 9.34
CA SER A 162 24.10 -14.22 8.42
C SER A 162 22.76 -14.66 9.03
N ALA A 163 22.71 -14.93 10.34
CA ALA A 163 21.45 -15.19 11.06
C ALA A 163 20.58 -13.92 11.18
N LEU A 164 21.18 -12.76 11.37
CA LEU A 164 20.49 -11.48 11.32
C LEU A 164 19.98 -11.17 9.91
N GLU A 165 20.70 -11.51 8.84
CA GLU A 165 20.24 -11.37 7.45
C GLU A 165 19.01 -12.23 7.13
N GLN A 166 18.84 -13.37 7.81
CA GLN A 166 17.65 -14.22 7.67
C GLN A 166 16.40 -13.63 8.36
N ILE A 167 16.59 -12.77 9.37
CA ILE A 167 15.51 -12.20 10.19
C ILE A 167 15.25 -10.72 9.82
N ALA A 168 16.26 -10.04 9.27
CA ALA A 168 16.17 -8.65 8.89
C ALA A 168 15.14 -8.43 7.77
N PRO A 169 14.45 -7.28 7.78
CA PRO A 169 13.63 -6.89 6.64
C PRO A 169 14.50 -6.86 5.36
N PRO A 170 13.88 -7.05 4.19
CA PRO A 170 14.59 -6.99 2.91
C PRO A 170 15.38 -5.69 2.76
N THR A 171 16.71 -5.80 2.71
CA THR A 171 17.65 -4.68 2.64
C THR A 171 18.55 -4.75 1.39
N ALA A 172 18.99 -3.58 0.95
CA ALA A 172 19.99 -3.39 -0.09
C ALA A 172 21.02 -2.36 0.40
N LEU A 173 22.31 -2.69 0.28
CA LEU A 173 23.42 -1.79 0.55
C LEU A 173 23.83 -1.10 -0.75
N VAL A 174 24.04 0.20 -0.70
CA VAL A 174 24.29 1.06 -1.86
C VAL A 174 25.37 2.09 -1.54
N ASP A 175 26.17 2.45 -2.54
CA ASP A 175 27.13 3.54 -2.44
C ASP A 175 26.46 4.92 -2.64
N ASP A 176 27.23 6.00 -2.48
CA ASP A 176 26.76 7.38 -2.66
C ASP A 176 26.27 7.69 -4.08
N MET A 177 26.64 6.86 -5.05
CA MET A 177 26.20 6.96 -6.45
C MET A 177 25.02 6.03 -6.77
N HIS A 178 24.42 5.40 -5.77
CA HIS A 178 23.29 4.46 -5.87
C HIS A 178 23.62 3.13 -6.56
N ASN A 179 24.90 2.78 -6.66
CA ASN A 179 25.29 1.44 -7.09
C ASN A 179 25.09 0.45 -5.95
N VAL A 180 24.51 -0.71 -6.26
CA VAL A 180 24.30 -1.77 -5.28
C VAL A 180 25.62 -2.47 -4.96
N LEU A 181 25.94 -2.48 -3.67
CA LEU A 181 27.08 -3.20 -3.11
C LEU A 181 26.66 -4.59 -2.62
N HIS A 182 25.46 -4.72 -2.04
CA HIS A 182 24.98 -5.99 -1.50
C HIS A 182 23.45 -6.06 -1.42
N PHE A 183 22.91 -7.27 -1.56
CA PHE A 183 21.49 -7.58 -1.43
C PHE A 183 21.27 -8.67 -0.39
N SER A 184 20.35 -8.42 0.55
CA SER A 184 19.88 -9.49 1.43
C SER A 184 19.14 -10.59 0.65
N PRO A 185 19.18 -11.86 1.07
CA PRO A 185 18.56 -12.97 0.33
C PRO A 185 17.06 -12.78 0.05
N SER A 186 16.35 -12.05 0.91
CA SER A 186 14.90 -11.84 0.82
C SER A 186 14.47 -10.69 -0.11
N VAL A 187 15.43 -9.85 -0.57
CA VAL A 187 15.15 -8.62 -1.35
C VAL A 187 14.77 -8.89 -2.80
N GLY A 188 15.08 -10.08 -3.33
CA GLY A 188 14.84 -10.44 -4.74
C GLY A 188 13.38 -10.25 -5.20
N ARG A 189 12.40 -10.33 -4.28
CA ARG A 189 10.99 -10.11 -4.60
C ARG A 189 10.63 -8.64 -4.92
N PHE A 190 11.46 -7.70 -4.47
CA PHE A 190 11.31 -6.24 -4.68
C PHE A 190 12.20 -5.71 -5.81
N ILE A 191 13.06 -6.58 -6.36
CA ILE A 191 13.92 -6.28 -7.50
C ILE A 191 13.23 -6.81 -8.77
N LEU A 192 13.18 -5.97 -9.80
CA LEU A 192 12.75 -6.32 -11.13
C LEU A 192 13.87 -6.04 -12.11
N HIS A 193 14.33 -7.08 -12.81
CA HIS A 193 15.20 -6.92 -13.96
C HIS A 193 14.34 -6.52 -15.16
N SER A 194 14.41 -5.24 -15.53
CA SER A 194 13.91 -4.77 -16.82
C SER A 194 14.75 -5.46 -17.90
N GLY A 195 14.15 -6.23 -18.81
CA GLY A 195 14.92 -6.92 -19.86
C GLY A 195 15.85 -5.95 -20.61
N GLY A 196 17.14 -6.28 -20.70
CA GLY A 196 18.19 -5.38 -21.20
C GLY A 196 19.54 -5.59 -20.49
N THR A 197 20.46 -4.62 -20.61
CA THR A 197 21.76 -4.66 -19.95
C THR A 197 21.62 -4.61 -18.43
N LEU A 198 22.36 -5.46 -17.71
CA LEU A 198 22.40 -5.45 -16.24
C LEU A 198 22.87 -4.07 -15.75
N SER A 199 22.02 -3.38 -14.99
CA SER A 199 22.35 -2.12 -14.34
C SER A 199 22.54 -2.35 -12.85
N ASN A 200 23.66 -1.92 -12.30
CA ASN A 200 23.92 -1.99 -10.87
C ASN A 200 23.31 -0.81 -10.09
N ASN A 201 22.61 0.09 -10.78
CA ASN A 201 21.94 1.24 -10.16
C ASN A 201 20.63 0.80 -9.50
N LEU A 202 20.53 0.94 -8.18
CA LEU A 202 19.37 0.51 -7.39
C LEU A 202 18.03 1.06 -7.92
N PRO A 203 17.90 2.35 -8.30
CA PRO A 203 16.64 2.87 -8.84
C PRO A 203 16.22 2.19 -10.15
N ALA A 204 17.17 1.70 -10.95
CA ALA A 204 16.89 1.06 -12.23
C ALA A 204 16.33 -0.37 -12.08
N ILE A 205 16.66 -1.03 -10.98
CA ILE A 205 16.35 -2.46 -10.73
C ILE A 205 15.32 -2.68 -9.63
N VAL A 206 14.90 -1.65 -8.90
CA VAL A 206 13.77 -1.74 -7.95
C VAL A 206 12.45 -1.58 -8.70
N ARG A 207 11.38 -2.22 -8.19
CA ARG A 207 10.06 -2.12 -8.81
C ARG A 207 9.62 -0.66 -8.98
N PRO A 208 8.95 -0.30 -10.10
CA PRO A 208 8.55 1.08 -10.38
C PRO A 208 7.79 1.76 -9.24
N GLU A 209 7.00 0.99 -8.50
CA GLU A 209 6.14 1.48 -7.41
C GLU A 209 6.93 1.95 -6.19
N LEU A 210 8.16 1.47 -6.00
CA LEU A 210 9.01 1.79 -4.85
C LEU A 210 10.04 2.90 -5.15
N ARG A 211 10.19 3.30 -6.42
CA ARG A 211 11.14 4.35 -6.82
C ARG A 211 10.82 5.71 -6.20
N LEU A 212 9.54 6.01 -6.02
CA LEU A 212 9.09 7.28 -5.43
C LEU A 212 9.27 7.38 -3.92
N ASP A 213 9.41 6.29 -3.18
CA ASP A 213 9.73 6.39 -1.75
C ASP A 213 11.26 6.50 -1.53
N LEU A 214 12.04 5.83 -2.38
CA LEU A 214 13.51 5.85 -2.35
C LEU A 214 14.10 7.25 -2.61
N ALA A 215 13.53 8.01 -3.55
CA ALA A 215 14.04 9.34 -3.89
C ALA A 215 13.70 10.44 -2.85
N TRP A 216 12.75 10.20 -1.93
CA TRP A 216 12.30 11.19 -0.95
C TRP A 216 12.80 10.94 0.49
N HIS A 217 13.14 9.70 0.88
CA HIS A 217 13.57 9.34 2.25
C HIS A 217 15.07 9.10 2.43
N TRP A 218 15.87 9.30 1.38
CA TRP A 218 17.32 9.07 1.39
C TRP A 218 18.15 9.80 2.48
N PRO A 219 17.76 10.98 3.02
CA PRO A 219 18.58 11.62 4.07
C PRO A 219 18.59 10.88 5.42
N ALA A 220 17.70 9.91 5.65
CA ALA A 220 17.48 9.33 6.99
C ALA A 220 18.10 7.94 7.24
N LEU A 221 18.70 7.30 6.23
CA LEU A 221 19.25 5.93 6.34
C LEU A 221 20.77 5.85 6.12
N LEU A 222 21.48 6.98 6.20
CA LEU A 222 22.94 6.99 6.26
C LEU A 222 23.39 6.70 7.71
N ILE A 223 23.59 5.41 8.03
CA ILE A 223 24.54 5.07 9.10
C ILE A 223 25.90 5.57 8.62
N ARG A 224 26.30 6.74 9.13
CA ARG A 224 27.62 7.33 8.95
C ARG A 224 28.69 6.28 9.23
N SER A 225 29.36 5.83 8.18
CA SER A 225 30.68 5.23 8.25
C SER A 225 31.68 6.23 7.68
N SER A 226 31.97 7.28 8.46
CA SER A 226 33.10 8.17 8.19
C SER A 226 34.38 7.54 8.75
N ARG A 227 35.16 6.88 7.87
CA ARG A 227 36.63 6.95 7.70
C ARG A 227 37.56 6.67 8.91
N PRO A 228 38.88 6.43 8.73
CA PRO A 228 39.79 6.80 7.62
C PRO A 228 39.85 5.82 6.44
#